data_AF-A0A4S8X0H1-F1
#
_entry.id   AF-A0A4S8X0H1-F1
#
_cell.length_a   1.000
_cell.length_b   1.000
_cell.length_c   1.000
_cell.angle_alpha   90.00
_cell.angle_beta   90.00
_cell.angle_gamma   90.00
#
_symmetry.space_group_name_H-M   'P 1'
#
loop_
_entity.id
_entity.type
_entity.pdbx_description
1 polymer ?
#
loop_
_entity_poly.entity_id
_entity_poly.type
_entity_poly.pdbx_seq_one_letter_code
_entity_poly.pdbx_strand_id
1 'polypeptide(L)'
;MIASPDLVFPLLEDYMPLRFAEVKNLIDYPALAHSTKEGYRGRTIHDIPGMSDALKALEAQRKRDLEDWMTEHDFDAVVFPAVGDVGKADLEQDSKSAEHALLNGVRYSNGNRALRHLGVPTVSVPMGILEGKNMPVNLTLCSRAGADAELLSVMRMLMSRAVDGVLERNVDTTESSPTIQVRGTVPPSNVALEAPIDGVAVDNKFIRMDSNGHWVLEAPFSPFVTAQYTYKIHKYIKILADNVMVVLLARSPDGAVSGEIVLIAPEASSQPCNTP
;
A
#
# COMPACT_ATOMS: atom_id res chain seq x y z
N MET A 1 23.45 -28.78 -16.66
CA MET A 1 22.33 -28.74 -17.61
C MET A 1 21.43 -27.59 -17.19
N ILE A 2 21.25 -26.58 -18.03
CA ILE A 2 20.24 -25.54 -17.81
C ILE A 2 18.94 -26.09 -18.40
N ALA A 3 17.87 -26.16 -17.62
CA ALA A 3 16.56 -26.60 -18.11
C ALA A 3 16.09 -25.71 -19.27
N SER A 4 15.37 -26.29 -20.25
CA SER A 4 14.79 -25.50 -21.35
C SER A 4 13.84 -24.43 -20.78
N PRO A 5 13.88 -23.17 -21.28
CA PRO A 5 12.92 -22.14 -20.91
C PRO A 5 11.45 -22.57 -21.10
N ASP A 6 11.18 -23.47 -22.06
CA ASP A 6 9.85 -24.01 -22.34
C ASP A 6 9.32 -24.91 -21.21
N LEU A 7 10.18 -25.34 -20.29
CA LEU A 7 9.84 -26.20 -19.16
C LEU A 7 9.69 -25.43 -17.84
N VAL A 8 9.78 -24.10 -17.86
CA VAL A 8 9.70 -23.28 -16.63
C VAL A 8 8.29 -23.25 -16.07
N PHE A 9 7.26 -23.31 -16.92
CA PHE A 9 5.84 -23.44 -16.54
C PHE A 9 5.11 -24.34 -17.54
N PRO A 10 5.26 -25.68 -17.43
CA PRO A 10 4.61 -26.60 -18.34
C PRO A 10 3.09 -26.49 -18.20
N LEU A 11 2.42 -26.15 -19.30
CA LEU A 11 0.96 -26.09 -19.38
C LEU A 11 0.41 -27.51 -19.57
N LEU A 12 -0.67 -27.83 -18.89
CA LEU A 12 -1.43 -29.06 -19.15
C LEU A 12 -2.06 -28.99 -20.55
N GLU A 13 -2.12 -30.13 -21.24
CA GLU A 13 -2.61 -30.25 -22.63
C GLU A 13 -4.05 -29.71 -22.80
N ASP A 14 -4.83 -29.66 -21.71
CA ASP A 14 -6.18 -29.13 -21.63
C ASP A 14 -6.37 -28.07 -20.51
N TYR A 15 -5.38 -27.21 -20.26
CA TYR A 15 -5.49 -26.20 -19.19
C TYR A 15 -6.62 -25.19 -19.48
N MET A 16 -7.80 -25.42 -18.89
CA MET A 16 -9.03 -24.66 -19.09
C MET A 16 -8.85 -23.14 -19.00
N PRO A 17 -8.06 -22.58 -18.06
CA PRO A 17 -7.82 -21.14 -17.98
C PRO A 17 -7.18 -20.53 -19.24
N LEU A 18 -6.45 -21.29 -20.06
CA LEU A 18 -5.89 -20.78 -21.32
C LEU A 18 -6.95 -20.40 -22.33
N ARG A 19 -8.13 -21.03 -22.30
CA ARG A 19 -9.26 -20.66 -23.17
C ARG A 19 -9.68 -19.20 -22.99
N PHE A 20 -9.33 -18.64 -21.84
CA PHE A 20 -9.70 -17.30 -21.42
C PHE A 20 -8.50 -16.37 -21.27
N ALA A 21 -7.30 -16.84 -21.63
CA ALA A 21 -6.10 -16.03 -21.61
C ALA A 21 -6.20 -14.93 -22.68
N GLU A 22 -5.92 -13.70 -22.28
CA GLU A 22 -5.73 -12.63 -23.25
C GLU A 22 -4.34 -12.76 -23.82
N VAL A 23 -4.23 -13.11 -25.11
CA VAL A 23 -2.95 -13.36 -25.79
C VAL A 23 -1.97 -12.20 -25.60
N LYS A 24 -2.46 -10.95 -25.60
CA LYS A 24 -1.64 -9.74 -25.38
C LYS A 24 -1.01 -9.63 -23.99
N ASN A 25 -1.50 -10.42 -23.04
CA ASN A 25 -1.08 -10.40 -21.63
C ASN A 25 -0.33 -11.66 -21.22
N LEU A 26 -0.19 -12.62 -22.13
CA LEU A 26 0.64 -13.79 -21.90
C LEU A 26 2.10 -13.35 -21.85
N ILE A 27 2.76 -13.68 -20.76
CA ILE A 27 4.18 -13.42 -20.59
C ILE A 27 4.93 -14.45 -21.44
N ASP A 28 5.69 -13.96 -22.42
CA ASP A 28 6.63 -14.78 -23.17
C ASP A 28 7.89 -15.02 -22.33
N TYR A 29 7.80 -16.01 -21.43
CA TYR A 29 8.90 -16.39 -20.54
C TYR A 29 10.19 -16.78 -21.29
N PRO A 30 10.14 -17.52 -22.41
CA PRO A 30 11.31 -17.74 -23.26
C PRO A 30 11.93 -16.42 -23.74
N ALA A 31 11.16 -15.52 -24.34
CA ALA A 31 11.67 -14.23 -24.81
C ALA A 31 12.25 -13.38 -23.66
N LEU A 32 11.65 -13.43 -22.46
CA LEU A 32 12.18 -12.78 -21.28
C LEU A 32 13.55 -13.36 -20.87
N ALA A 33 13.71 -14.68 -20.88
CA ALA A 33 14.97 -15.35 -20.60
C ALA A 33 16.05 -15.04 -21.67
N HIS A 34 15.66 -14.87 -22.93
CA HIS A 34 16.56 -14.42 -24.00
C HIS A 34 16.97 -12.96 -23.80
N SER A 35 16.03 -12.06 -23.54
CA SER A 35 16.30 -10.64 -23.32
C SER A 35 17.31 -10.41 -22.18
N THR A 36 17.19 -11.16 -21.08
CA THR A 36 18.11 -11.06 -19.93
C THR A 36 19.52 -11.57 -20.22
N LYS A 37 19.69 -12.47 -21.19
CA LYS A 37 21.00 -12.99 -21.64
C LYS A 37 21.64 -12.12 -22.73
N GLU A 38 20.85 -11.56 -23.63
CA GLU A 38 21.32 -10.91 -24.86
C GLU A 38 21.69 -9.43 -24.74
N GLY A 39 21.58 -8.81 -23.55
CA GLY A 39 22.38 -7.60 -23.28
C GLY A 39 21.64 -6.32 -22.88
N TYR A 40 20.52 -6.42 -22.18
CA TYR A 40 19.99 -5.25 -21.45
C TYR A 40 20.75 -4.92 -20.15
N ARG A 41 21.83 -5.64 -19.84
CA ARG A 41 22.70 -5.36 -18.68
C ARG A 41 23.47 -4.06 -18.90
N GLY A 42 23.22 -3.07 -18.04
CA GLY A 42 23.87 -1.75 -18.11
C GLY A 42 23.13 -0.71 -18.94
N ARG A 43 21.96 -1.05 -19.51
CA ARG A 43 21.03 -0.09 -20.11
C ARG A 43 20.00 0.35 -19.08
N THR A 44 19.54 1.59 -19.21
CA THR A 44 18.41 2.14 -18.46
C THR A 44 17.12 1.94 -19.24
N ILE A 45 15.98 2.11 -18.58
CA ILE A 45 14.67 2.09 -19.26
C ILE A 45 14.60 3.14 -20.39
N HIS A 46 15.33 4.24 -20.28
CA HIS A 46 15.33 5.31 -21.27
C HIS A 46 16.01 4.93 -22.59
N ASP A 47 16.84 3.89 -22.60
CA ASP A 47 17.51 3.39 -23.80
C ASP A 47 16.59 2.53 -24.68
N ILE A 48 15.37 2.21 -24.19
CA ILE A 48 14.36 1.49 -24.95
C ILE A 48 13.72 2.49 -25.95
N PRO A 49 13.71 2.19 -27.27
CA PRO A 49 13.11 3.08 -28.27
C PRO A 49 11.67 3.47 -27.92
N GLY A 50 11.38 4.78 -27.93
CA GLY A 50 10.06 5.33 -27.61
C GLY A 50 9.72 5.40 -26.11
N MET A 51 10.56 4.85 -25.22
CA MET A 51 10.25 4.80 -23.78
C MET A 51 10.26 6.18 -23.12
N SER A 52 11.16 7.08 -23.50
CA SER A 52 11.19 8.44 -22.93
C SER A 52 9.87 9.18 -23.16
N ASP A 53 9.31 9.07 -24.37
CA ASP A 53 8.04 9.69 -24.71
C ASP A 53 6.86 8.98 -24.05
N ALA A 54 6.90 7.64 -23.97
CA ALA A 54 5.89 6.85 -23.28
C ALA A 54 5.79 7.23 -21.79
N LEU A 55 6.92 7.36 -21.09
CA LEU A 55 6.95 7.74 -19.68
C LEU A 55 6.35 9.14 -19.48
N LYS A 56 6.73 10.12 -20.30
CA LYS A 56 6.15 11.49 -20.24
C LYS A 56 4.64 11.47 -20.53
N ALA A 57 4.20 10.65 -21.47
CA ALA A 57 2.79 10.51 -21.82
C ALA A 57 1.97 9.91 -20.66
N LEU A 58 2.51 8.91 -19.95
CA LEU A 58 1.87 8.31 -18.77
C LEU A 58 1.71 9.33 -17.63
N GLU A 59 2.76 10.08 -17.33
CA GLU A 59 2.69 11.14 -16.31
C GLU A 59 1.70 12.25 -16.69
N ALA A 60 1.72 12.69 -17.95
CA ALA A 60 0.78 13.68 -18.46
C ALA A 60 -0.67 13.17 -18.43
N GLN A 61 -0.87 11.88 -18.67
CA GLN A 61 -2.18 11.24 -18.58
C GLN A 61 -2.67 11.16 -17.12
N ARG A 62 -1.82 10.73 -16.17
CA ARG A 62 -2.17 10.73 -14.73
C ARG A 62 -2.60 12.13 -14.30
N LYS A 63 -1.80 13.14 -14.67
CA LYS A 63 -2.08 14.52 -14.30
C LYS A 63 -3.45 14.99 -14.82
N ARG A 64 -3.71 14.85 -16.13
CA ARG A 64 -4.96 15.32 -16.73
C ARG A 64 -6.19 14.55 -16.23
N ASP A 65 -6.11 13.22 -16.24
CA ASP A 65 -7.29 12.37 -16.10
C ASP A 65 -7.66 12.14 -14.63
N LEU A 66 -6.71 12.29 -13.70
CA LEU A 66 -6.93 12.11 -12.26
C LEU A 66 -6.64 13.38 -11.47
N GLU A 67 -5.42 13.92 -11.54
CA GLU A 67 -4.99 14.96 -10.59
C GLU A 67 -5.69 16.31 -10.82
N ASP A 68 -5.79 16.72 -12.09
CA ASP A 68 -6.49 17.95 -12.49
C ASP A 68 -7.99 17.81 -12.24
N TRP A 69 -8.58 16.65 -12.54
CA TRP A 69 -9.98 16.36 -12.24
C TRP A 69 -10.27 16.40 -10.73
N MET A 70 -9.43 15.80 -9.90
CA MET A 70 -9.54 15.87 -8.44
C MET A 70 -9.39 17.31 -7.93
N THR A 71 -8.46 18.08 -8.50
CA THR A 71 -8.23 19.49 -8.12
C THR A 71 -9.42 20.37 -8.50
N GLU A 72 -9.98 20.18 -9.70
CA GLU A 72 -11.15 20.92 -10.19
C GLU A 72 -12.39 20.71 -9.29
N HIS A 73 -12.54 19.51 -8.73
CA HIS A 73 -13.69 19.13 -7.92
C HIS A 73 -13.43 19.18 -6.41
N ASP A 74 -12.26 19.65 -5.99
CA ASP A 74 -11.84 19.72 -4.58
C ASP A 74 -11.93 18.36 -3.86
N PHE A 75 -11.45 17.30 -4.53
CA PHE A 75 -11.42 15.95 -3.98
C PHE A 75 -10.07 15.64 -3.32
N ASP A 76 -10.13 15.15 -2.09
CA ASP A 76 -8.97 14.66 -1.34
C ASP A 76 -8.59 13.22 -1.72
N ALA A 77 -9.58 12.38 -2.00
CA ALA A 77 -9.40 10.99 -2.38
C ALA A 77 -10.56 10.48 -3.22
N VAL A 78 -10.31 9.43 -4.01
CA VAL A 78 -11.34 8.66 -4.69
C VAL A 78 -11.45 7.30 -3.99
N VAL A 79 -12.67 6.86 -3.70
CA VAL A 79 -12.92 5.62 -2.96
C VAL A 79 -13.87 4.72 -3.74
N PHE A 80 -13.52 3.45 -3.88
CA PHE A 80 -14.33 2.45 -4.58
C PHE A 80 -14.10 1.05 -4.02
N PRO A 81 -15.07 0.12 -4.15
CA PRO A 81 -14.84 -1.29 -3.78
C PRO A 81 -13.65 -1.86 -4.54
N ALA A 82 -12.76 -2.59 -3.86
CA ALA A 82 -11.56 -3.15 -4.46
C ALA A 82 -11.88 -4.19 -5.55
N VAL A 83 -13.00 -4.91 -5.41
CA VAL A 83 -13.49 -5.93 -6.34
C VAL A 83 -15.00 -5.84 -6.46
N GLY A 84 -15.54 -6.28 -7.60
CA GLY A 84 -16.97 -6.38 -7.86
C GLY A 84 -17.58 -7.71 -7.39
N ASP A 85 -16.81 -8.80 -7.39
CA ASP A 85 -17.19 -10.09 -6.81
C ASP A 85 -15.95 -10.96 -6.54
N VAL A 86 -16.15 -12.16 -5.99
CA VAL A 86 -15.12 -13.16 -5.68
C VAL A 86 -15.29 -14.37 -6.59
N GLY A 87 -14.22 -14.72 -7.30
CA GLY A 87 -14.17 -15.92 -8.15
C GLY A 87 -14.37 -17.21 -7.34
N LYS A 88 -15.06 -18.19 -7.94
CA LYS A 88 -15.29 -19.49 -7.31
C LYS A 88 -14.03 -20.35 -7.34
N ALA A 89 -13.87 -21.21 -6.33
CA ALA A 89 -12.69 -22.08 -6.21
C ALA A 89 -12.59 -23.15 -7.30
N ASP A 90 -13.70 -23.52 -7.93
CA ASP A 90 -13.79 -24.57 -8.96
C ASP A 90 -13.62 -24.04 -10.40
N LEU A 91 -13.08 -22.82 -10.56
CA LEU A 91 -12.94 -22.15 -11.87
C LEU A 91 -12.07 -22.92 -12.88
N GLU A 92 -11.20 -23.81 -12.42
CA GLU A 92 -10.37 -24.63 -13.32
C GLU A 92 -11.11 -25.87 -13.84
N GLN A 93 -12.23 -26.26 -13.20
CA GLN A 93 -13.01 -27.45 -13.53
C GLN A 93 -14.37 -27.13 -14.17
N ASP A 94 -14.99 -26.01 -13.77
CA ASP A 94 -16.30 -25.59 -14.28
C ASP A 94 -16.21 -24.34 -15.16
N SER A 95 -16.71 -24.44 -16.39
CA SER A 95 -16.62 -23.35 -17.36
C SER A 95 -17.45 -22.12 -16.98
N LYS A 96 -18.56 -22.28 -16.25
CA LYS A 96 -19.38 -21.14 -15.81
C LYS A 96 -18.70 -20.39 -14.66
N SER A 97 -18.05 -21.12 -13.76
CA SER A 97 -17.19 -20.55 -12.72
C SER A 97 -16.01 -19.78 -13.34
N ALA A 98 -15.39 -20.33 -14.40
CA ALA A 98 -14.37 -19.63 -15.17
C ALA A 98 -14.90 -18.34 -15.81
N GLU A 99 -16.02 -18.42 -16.55
CA GLU A 99 -16.66 -17.27 -17.18
C GLU A 99 -16.99 -16.15 -16.18
N HIS A 100 -17.51 -16.51 -15.00
CA HIS A 100 -17.75 -15.56 -13.92
C HIS A 100 -16.43 -14.89 -13.46
N ALA A 101 -15.39 -15.69 -13.20
CA ALA A 101 -14.11 -15.19 -12.70
C ALA A 101 -13.41 -14.23 -13.67
N LEU A 102 -13.83 -14.21 -14.95
CA LEU A 102 -13.26 -13.37 -16.00
C LEU A 102 -13.99 -12.04 -16.19
N LEU A 103 -15.10 -11.85 -15.49
CA LEU A 103 -15.83 -10.59 -15.52
C LEU A 103 -14.94 -9.44 -15.02
N ASN A 104 -15.16 -8.27 -15.61
CA ASN A 104 -14.45 -7.06 -15.20
C ASN A 104 -14.78 -6.74 -13.72
N GLY A 105 -13.74 -6.42 -12.94
CA GLY A 105 -13.88 -6.24 -11.49
C GLY A 105 -13.83 -7.52 -10.65
N VAL A 106 -13.85 -8.71 -11.27
CA VAL A 106 -13.65 -10.01 -10.60
C VAL A 106 -12.27 -10.58 -10.91
N ARG A 107 -11.90 -10.62 -12.20
CA ARG A 107 -10.59 -11.10 -12.66
C ARG A 107 -9.43 -10.25 -12.14
N TYR A 108 -9.65 -8.95 -12.19
CA TYR A 108 -8.76 -7.92 -11.68
C TYR A 108 -9.56 -7.03 -10.75
N SER A 109 -8.88 -6.46 -9.76
CA SER A 109 -9.45 -5.40 -8.93
C SER A 109 -9.94 -4.23 -9.78
N ASN A 110 -10.95 -3.52 -9.26
CA ASN A 110 -11.48 -2.32 -9.89
C ASN A 110 -10.35 -1.30 -10.15
N GLY A 111 -10.41 -0.64 -11.31
CA GLY A 111 -9.32 0.19 -11.83
C GLY A 111 -8.40 -0.53 -12.82
N ASN A 112 -8.45 -1.87 -12.89
CA ASN A 112 -7.67 -2.68 -13.81
C ASN A 112 -6.18 -2.25 -13.82
N ARG A 113 -5.65 -1.93 -15.00
CA ARG A 113 -4.25 -1.53 -15.20
C ARG A 113 -4.01 -0.06 -14.96
N ALA A 114 -5.05 0.76 -15.06
CA ALA A 114 -4.90 2.21 -15.14
C ALA A 114 -4.14 2.75 -13.93
N LEU A 115 -4.53 2.33 -12.73
CA LEU A 115 -3.89 2.78 -11.48
C LEU A 115 -2.39 2.48 -11.47
N ARG A 116 -1.99 1.25 -11.81
CA ARG A 116 -0.58 0.83 -11.78
C ARG A 116 0.24 1.37 -12.95
N HIS A 117 -0.35 1.48 -14.15
CA HIS A 117 0.32 2.05 -15.31
C HIS A 117 0.62 3.54 -15.14
N LEU A 118 -0.30 4.26 -14.50
CA LEU A 118 -0.18 5.69 -14.28
C LEU A 118 0.60 6.04 -13.00
N GLY A 119 0.95 5.06 -12.16
CA GLY A 119 1.65 5.32 -10.90
C GLY A 119 0.76 6.01 -9.87
N VAL A 120 -0.53 5.69 -9.84
CA VAL A 120 -1.49 6.25 -8.89
C VAL A 120 -1.30 5.58 -7.51
N PRO A 121 -1.08 6.34 -6.43
CA PRO A 121 -0.99 5.78 -5.09
C PRO A 121 -2.35 5.25 -4.65
N THR A 122 -2.35 4.07 -4.03
CA THR A 122 -3.56 3.40 -3.57
C THR A 122 -3.35 2.76 -2.20
N VAL A 123 -4.36 2.83 -1.34
CA VAL A 123 -4.41 2.07 -0.09
C VAL A 123 -5.75 1.35 0.01
N SER A 124 -5.77 0.15 0.59
CA SER A 124 -6.99 -0.64 0.72
C SER A 124 -7.28 -0.94 2.18
N VAL A 125 -8.53 -0.74 2.59
CA VAL A 125 -9.01 -1.01 3.95
C VAL A 125 -10.13 -2.05 3.91
N PRO A 126 -10.27 -2.90 4.93
CA PRO A 126 -11.41 -3.81 5.02
C PRO A 126 -12.72 -3.03 5.06
N MET A 127 -13.67 -3.40 4.19
CA MET A 127 -15.03 -2.85 4.17
C MET A 127 -16.01 -3.75 4.93
N GLY A 128 -15.69 -5.04 5.03
CA GLY A 128 -16.52 -6.02 5.71
C GLY A 128 -16.54 -7.35 4.98
N ILE A 129 -17.58 -8.15 5.28
CA ILE A 129 -17.79 -9.47 4.69
C ILE A 129 -18.92 -9.37 3.66
N LEU A 130 -18.66 -9.88 2.46
CA LEU A 130 -19.64 -9.94 1.38
C LEU A 130 -20.78 -10.89 1.76
N GLU A 131 -22.00 -10.35 1.81
CA GLU A 131 -23.21 -11.09 2.18
C GLU A 131 -23.42 -12.29 1.26
N GLY A 132 -23.81 -13.43 1.84
CA GLY A 132 -24.04 -14.68 1.12
C GLY A 132 -22.79 -15.43 0.65
N LYS A 133 -21.59 -14.82 0.69
CA LYS A 133 -20.33 -15.48 0.32
C LYS A 133 -19.37 -15.70 1.49
N ASN A 134 -19.56 -14.97 2.58
CA ASN A 134 -18.69 -15.03 3.76
C ASN A 134 -17.20 -14.75 3.42
N MET A 135 -16.96 -13.88 2.45
CA MET A 135 -15.62 -13.49 1.99
C MET A 135 -15.34 -12.02 2.31
N PRO A 136 -14.15 -11.66 2.81
CA PRO A 136 -13.81 -10.27 3.06
C PRO A 136 -13.69 -9.48 1.75
N VAL A 137 -14.14 -8.23 1.78
CA VAL A 137 -14.01 -7.26 0.68
C VAL A 137 -13.44 -5.96 1.22
N ASN A 138 -12.61 -5.31 0.41
CA ASN A 138 -11.94 -4.06 0.76
C ASN A 138 -12.56 -2.86 0.02
N LEU A 139 -12.41 -1.68 0.60
CA LEU A 139 -12.45 -0.41 -0.12
C LEU A 139 -11.03 -0.04 -0.53
N THR A 140 -10.85 0.36 -1.78
CA THR A 140 -9.62 0.97 -2.27
C THR A 140 -9.81 2.47 -2.34
N LEU A 141 -8.85 3.19 -1.77
CA LEU A 141 -8.71 4.62 -1.87
C LEU A 141 -7.54 4.93 -2.79
N CYS A 142 -7.65 5.99 -3.60
CA CYS A 142 -6.52 6.55 -4.32
C CYS A 142 -6.48 8.08 -4.23
N SER A 143 -5.28 8.64 -4.43
CA SER A 143 -5.05 10.08 -4.41
C SER A 143 -4.14 10.52 -5.57
N ARG A 144 -3.81 11.81 -5.60
CA ARG A 144 -2.81 12.40 -6.49
C ARG A 144 -1.43 11.81 -6.21
N ALA A 145 -0.56 11.72 -7.21
CA ALA A 145 0.80 11.21 -6.97
C ALA A 145 1.56 12.12 -5.99
N GLY A 146 2.27 11.50 -5.05
CA GLY A 146 3.01 12.19 -4.00
C GLY A 146 2.15 12.61 -2.79
N ALA A 147 0.82 12.42 -2.83
CA ALA A 147 -0.09 12.68 -1.72
C ALA A 147 -0.35 11.42 -0.87
N ASP A 148 0.68 10.60 -0.66
CA ASP A 148 0.61 9.32 0.03
C ASP A 148 0.32 9.51 1.54
N ALA A 149 0.87 10.56 2.15
CA ALA A 149 0.63 10.87 3.56
C ALA A 149 -0.83 11.30 3.80
N GLU A 150 -1.37 12.13 2.92
CA GLU A 150 -2.77 12.56 2.92
C GLU A 150 -3.69 11.35 2.71
N LEU A 151 -3.35 10.47 1.77
CA LEU A 151 -4.10 9.24 1.51
C LEU A 151 -4.16 8.33 2.72
N LEU A 152 -3.04 8.14 3.42
CA LEU A 152 -2.98 7.39 4.68
C LEU A 152 -3.76 8.09 5.81
N SER A 153 -3.81 9.42 5.84
CA SER A 153 -4.66 10.16 6.78
C SER A 153 -6.16 9.92 6.52
N VAL A 154 -6.59 9.98 5.26
CA VAL A 154 -7.99 9.67 4.88
C VAL A 154 -8.34 8.21 5.24
N MET A 155 -7.44 7.28 4.95
CA MET A 155 -7.58 5.88 5.33
C MET A 155 -7.76 5.72 6.84
N ARG A 156 -6.92 6.37 7.65
CA ARG A 156 -7.04 6.38 9.11
C ARG A 156 -8.42 6.86 9.55
N MET A 157 -8.91 7.97 8.99
CA MET A 157 -10.23 8.51 9.32
C MET A 157 -11.37 7.51 9.03
N LEU A 158 -11.28 6.76 7.92
CA LEU A 158 -12.28 5.73 7.60
C LEU A 158 -12.20 4.56 8.58
N MET A 159 -11.00 4.11 8.94
CA MET A 159 -10.81 3.00 9.87
C MET A 159 -11.20 3.37 11.30
N SER A 160 -10.95 4.61 11.75
CA SER A 160 -11.30 5.08 13.08
C SER A 160 -12.81 5.25 13.30
N ARG A 161 -13.59 5.37 12.22
CA ARG A 161 -15.07 5.36 12.28
C ARG A 161 -15.67 3.96 12.25
N ALA A 162 -14.88 2.96 11.85
CA ALA A 162 -15.32 1.56 11.71
C ALA A 162 -15.06 0.71 12.97
N VAL A 163 -14.29 1.21 13.94
CA VAL A 163 -14.00 0.51 15.19
C VAL A 163 -14.34 1.44 16.35
N ASP A 164 -15.45 1.13 17.04
CA ASP A 164 -15.78 1.80 18.30
C ASP A 164 -14.67 1.53 19.32
N GLY A 165 -14.04 2.63 19.73
CA GLY A 165 -13.09 2.68 20.83
C GLY A 165 -11.67 2.32 20.44
N VAL A 166 -10.76 2.95 21.20
CA VAL A 166 -9.34 2.61 21.36
C VAL A 166 -8.44 3.56 20.56
N LEU A 167 -7.61 4.31 21.30
CA LEU A 167 -6.54 5.24 20.85
C LEU A 167 -6.94 6.72 20.65
N GLU A 168 -7.23 7.44 21.75
CA GLU A 168 -7.21 8.92 21.76
C GLU A 168 -5.76 9.46 21.83
N ARG A 169 -5.34 10.33 20.88
CA ARG A 169 -3.95 10.82 20.75
C ARG A 169 -3.72 12.23 21.32
N ASN A 170 -2.60 12.41 22.01
CA ASN A 170 -1.86 13.67 22.16
C ASN A 170 -0.40 13.46 21.75
N VAL A 171 0.20 14.38 20.98
CA VAL A 171 1.62 14.34 20.59
C VAL A 171 2.31 15.61 21.05
N ASP A 172 3.32 15.43 21.91
CA ASP A 172 4.23 16.48 22.35
C ASP A 172 5.60 16.20 21.70
N THR A 173 6.02 17.07 20.78
CA THR A 173 7.41 17.15 20.31
C THR A 173 8.09 18.27 21.09
N THR A 174 9.18 18.00 21.81
CA THR A 174 9.94 19.05 22.52
C THR A 174 11.36 19.12 21.95
N GLU A 175 11.90 20.34 21.86
CA GLU A 175 13.20 20.66 21.23
C GLU A 175 14.41 19.92 21.84
N SER A 176 14.28 19.26 23.00
CA SER A 176 15.40 18.72 23.76
C SER A 176 15.78 17.25 23.47
N SER A 177 15.00 16.50 22.67
CA SER A 177 15.35 15.15 22.19
C SER A 177 14.30 14.71 21.15
N PRO A 178 14.65 14.04 20.03
CA PRO A 178 13.66 13.57 19.06
C PRO A 178 12.94 12.33 19.62
N THR A 179 12.16 12.51 20.67
CA THR A 179 11.31 11.47 21.25
C THR A 179 9.90 11.66 20.72
N ILE A 180 9.33 10.60 20.16
CA ILE A 180 7.92 10.55 19.83
C ILE A 180 7.18 10.07 21.06
N GLN A 181 6.24 10.89 21.54
CA GLN A 181 5.25 10.48 22.52
C GLN A 181 3.88 10.30 21.86
N VAL A 182 3.33 9.09 21.91
CA VAL A 182 1.94 8.80 21.52
C VAL A 182 1.25 8.20 22.73
N ARG A 183 0.06 8.67 23.05
CA ARG A 183 -0.74 8.19 24.18
C ARG A 183 -2.08 7.69 23.68
N GLY A 184 -2.74 6.85 24.48
CA GLY A 184 -4.11 6.41 24.20
C GLY A 184 -4.67 5.51 25.30
N THR A 185 -5.87 4.99 25.04
CA THR A 185 -6.57 4.06 25.93
C THR A 185 -6.94 2.81 25.16
N VAL A 186 -6.78 1.65 25.79
CA VAL A 186 -7.32 0.36 25.34
C VAL A 186 -8.42 -0.09 26.31
N PRO A 187 -9.38 -0.94 25.88
CA PRO A 187 -10.40 -1.44 26.78
C PRO A 187 -9.73 -2.32 27.84
N PRO A 188 -10.26 -2.39 29.07
CA PRO A 188 -9.63 -3.11 30.18
C PRO A 188 -9.64 -4.63 29.91
N SER A 189 -8.63 -5.12 29.20
CA SER A 189 -8.39 -6.52 28.89
C SER A 189 -6.89 -6.74 28.65
N ASN A 190 -6.41 -7.97 28.79
CA ASN A 190 -4.99 -8.36 28.61
C ASN A 190 -4.55 -8.22 27.14
N VAL A 191 -4.45 -7.00 26.65
CA VAL A 191 -4.11 -6.70 25.25
C VAL A 191 -2.60 -6.50 25.14
N ALA A 192 -1.98 -7.15 24.17
CA ALA A 192 -0.60 -6.87 23.79
C ALA A 192 -0.58 -5.70 22.80
N LEU A 193 0.14 -4.63 23.15
CA LEU A 193 0.35 -3.48 22.29
C LEU A 193 1.66 -3.59 21.52
N GLU A 194 1.60 -3.36 20.22
CA GLU A 194 2.75 -3.23 19.33
C GLU A 194 2.68 -1.85 18.66
N ALA A 195 3.82 -1.16 18.55
CA ALA A 195 3.87 0.19 18.00
C ALA A 195 5.07 0.42 17.07
N PRO A 196 5.18 -0.28 15.92
CA PRO A 196 6.27 -0.01 14.98
C PRO A 196 6.24 1.44 14.46
N ILE A 197 7.42 2.03 14.34
CA ILE A 197 7.67 3.38 13.83
C ILE A 197 8.42 3.26 12.51
N ASP A 198 7.85 3.81 11.42
CA ASP A 198 8.34 3.71 10.04
C ASP A 198 8.66 2.27 9.62
N GLY A 199 7.83 1.32 10.07
CA GLY A 199 7.99 -0.10 9.81
C GLY A 199 9.07 -0.80 10.65
N VAL A 200 9.73 -0.08 11.57
CA VAL A 200 10.68 -0.66 12.54
C VAL A 200 9.95 -0.95 13.84
N ALA A 201 9.96 -2.23 14.27
CA ALA A 201 9.37 -2.63 15.54
C ALA A 201 10.01 -1.89 16.72
N VAL A 202 9.18 -1.33 17.60
CA VAL A 202 9.63 -0.69 18.83
C VAL A 202 9.59 -1.71 19.97
N ASP A 203 10.65 -1.72 20.77
CA ASP A 203 10.77 -2.57 21.95
C ASP A 203 9.69 -2.21 22.99
N ASN A 204 9.02 -3.22 23.54
CA ASN A 204 7.93 -3.06 24.52
C ASN A 204 8.33 -2.21 25.75
N LYS A 205 9.62 -2.08 26.07
CA LYS A 205 10.08 -1.20 27.16
C LYS A 205 9.73 0.28 26.96
N PHE A 206 9.47 0.70 25.72
CA PHE A 206 9.07 2.07 25.36
C PHE A 206 7.56 2.27 25.43
N ILE A 207 6.78 1.21 25.69
CA ILE A 207 5.33 1.27 25.87
C ILE A 207 5.03 1.04 27.36
N ARG A 208 4.46 2.03 28.01
CA ARG A 208 3.99 1.94 29.41
C ARG A 208 2.48 1.86 29.41
N MET A 209 1.91 0.90 30.13
CA MET A 209 0.46 0.75 30.29
C MET A 209 0.09 0.72 31.77
N ASP A 210 -0.94 1.46 32.16
CA ASP A 210 -1.48 1.47 33.52
C ASP A 210 -2.59 0.41 33.70
N SER A 211 -3.02 0.21 34.95
CA SER A 211 -4.07 -0.75 35.30
C SER A 211 -5.45 -0.39 34.77
N ASN A 212 -5.65 0.84 34.30
CA ASN A 212 -6.91 1.37 33.79
C ASN A 212 -6.96 1.32 32.25
N GLY A 213 -5.92 0.78 31.60
CA GLY A 213 -5.83 0.68 30.15
C GLY A 213 -5.31 1.94 29.46
N HIS A 214 -4.81 2.95 30.19
CA HIS A 214 -4.07 4.04 29.56
C HIS A 214 -2.67 3.58 29.22
N TRP A 215 -2.22 3.91 28.01
CA TRP A 215 -0.87 3.60 27.58
C TRP A 215 -0.19 4.84 27.02
N VAL A 216 1.15 4.83 27.12
CA VAL A 216 2.06 5.85 26.62
C VAL A 216 3.20 5.13 25.92
N LEU A 217 3.32 5.34 24.61
CA LEU A 217 4.52 5.10 23.84
C LEU A 217 5.42 6.32 23.96
N GLU A 218 6.64 6.12 24.44
CA GLU A 218 7.70 7.13 24.45
C GLU A 218 8.97 6.49 23.90
N ALA A 219 9.22 6.71 22.61
CA ALA A 219 10.35 6.10 21.90
C ALA A 219 11.27 7.17 21.30
N PRO A 220 12.59 6.99 21.41
CA PRO A 220 13.52 7.80 20.63
C PRO A 220 13.31 7.48 19.15
N PHE A 221 13.24 8.53 18.34
CA PHE A 221 13.06 8.43 16.91
C PHE A 221 14.20 9.14 16.18
N SER A 222 14.63 8.55 15.07
CA SER A 222 15.54 9.21 14.13
C SER A 222 14.74 9.47 12.85
N PRO A 223 14.55 10.72 12.40
CA PRO A 223 13.79 11.11 11.20
C PRO A 223 14.34 10.57 9.86
N PHE A 224 15.25 9.61 9.94
CA PHE A 224 15.92 9.01 8.82
C PHE A 224 16.22 7.55 9.11
N VAL A 225 15.66 6.68 8.29
CA VAL A 225 16.37 5.48 7.86
C VAL A 225 16.77 5.74 6.41
N THR A 226 18.08 5.90 6.17
CA THR A 226 18.58 5.73 4.81
C THR A 226 18.26 4.28 4.45
N ALA A 227 17.25 4.04 3.61
CA ALA A 227 16.99 2.71 3.09
C ALA A 227 18.29 2.23 2.42
N GLN A 228 19.02 1.34 3.08
CA GLN A 228 20.14 0.64 2.46
C GLN A 228 19.53 -0.46 1.60
N TYR A 229 19.32 -0.14 0.33
CA TYR A 229 18.90 -1.12 -0.66
C TYR A 229 20.03 -2.13 -0.90
N THR A 230 19.73 -3.42 -0.80
CA THR A 230 20.65 -4.52 -1.13
C THR A 230 20.80 -4.75 -2.65
N TYR A 231 20.59 -3.72 -3.47
CA TYR A 231 20.81 -3.77 -4.92
C TYR A 231 21.76 -2.65 -5.34
N LYS A 232 22.95 -3.05 -5.79
CA LYS A 232 24.16 -2.23 -6.10
C LYS A 232 24.00 -1.11 -7.15
N ILE A 233 22.78 -0.78 -7.60
CA ILE A 233 22.57 0.01 -8.83
C ILE A 233 21.86 1.36 -8.60
N HIS A 234 21.29 1.61 -7.41
CA HIS A 234 20.71 2.92 -7.09
C HIS A 234 21.44 3.53 -5.90
N LYS A 235 22.38 4.44 -6.19
CA LYS A 235 23.02 5.27 -5.19
C LYS A 235 22.01 6.31 -4.69
N TYR A 236 21.52 6.08 -3.47
CA TYR A 236 20.84 7.03 -2.58
C TYR A 236 19.51 7.62 -3.11
N ILE A 237 18.41 6.92 -2.89
CA ILE A 237 17.11 7.59 -2.73
C ILE A 237 17.01 7.95 -1.25
N LYS A 238 17.12 9.25 -0.94
CA LYS A 238 16.69 9.78 0.35
C LYS A 238 15.20 10.08 0.22
N ILE A 239 14.35 9.25 0.79
CA ILE A 239 12.96 9.65 1.04
C ILE A 239 13.02 10.44 2.35
N LEU A 240 12.92 11.77 2.25
CA LEU A 240 12.51 12.57 3.39
C LEU A 240 11.07 12.15 3.66
N ALA A 241 10.83 11.42 4.74
CA ALA A 241 9.48 11.24 5.20
C ALA A 241 9.09 12.56 5.86
N ASP A 242 8.28 13.38 5.19
CA ASP A 242 7.68 14.59 5.76
C ASP A 242 6.76 14.26 6.94
N ASN A 243 6.53 12.98 7.22
CA ASN A 243 5.77 12.46 8.34
C ASN A 243 6.39 11.16 8.86
N VAL A 244 6.36 10.95 10.18
CA VAL A 244 6.67 9.68 10.83
C VAL A 244 5.42 8.85 10.94
N MET A 245 5.45 7.60 10.49
CA MET A 245 4.34 6.67 10.59
C MET A 245 4.50 5.75 11.80
N VAL A 246 3.63 5.89 12.78
CA VAL A 246 3.50 4.93 13.90
C VAL A 246 2.28 4.06 13.61
N VAL A 247 2.45 2.74 13.49
CA VAL A 247 1.32 1.81 13.43
C VAL A 247 1.10 1.28 14.83
N LEU A 248 -0.07 1.50 15.40
CA LEU A 248 -0.49 0.97 16.69
C LEU A 248 -1.31 -0.29 16.44
N LEU A 249 -0.93 -1.40 17.05
CA LEU A 249 -1.67 -2.67 17.00
C LEU A 249 -1.96 -3.12 18.42
N ALA A 250 -3.20 -3.51 18.67
CA ALA A 250 -3.67 -4.01 19.94
C ALA A 250 -4.23 -5.42 19.72
N ARG A 251 -3.53 -6.43 20.26
CA ARG A 251 -3.89 -7.86 20.11
C ARG A 251 -4.50 -8.41 21.39
N SER A 252 -5.73 -8.91 21.32
CA SER A 252 -6.39 -9.56 22.44
C SER A 252 -5.94 -11.02 22.61
N PRO A 253 -6.15 -11.63 23.80
CA PRO A 253 -5.73 -13.02 24.07
C PRO A 253 -6.40 -14.08 23.18
N ASP A 254 -7.59 -13.79 22.67
CA ASP A 254 -8.35 -14.64 21.75
C ASP A 254 -7.89 -14.48 20.28
N GLY A 255 -6.90 -13.61 20.02
CA GLY A 255 -6.26 -13.43 18.72
C GLY A 255 -6.84 -12.33 17.85
N ALA A 256 -7.88 -11.60 18.29
CA ALA A 256 -8.36 -10.43 17.56
C ALA A 256 -7.30 -9.30 17.59
N VAL A 257 -7.25 -8.52 16.52
CA VAL A 257 -6.31 -7.41 16.37
C VAL A 257 -7.08 -6.16 16.00
N SER A 258 -6.95 -5.11 16.81
CA SER A 258 -7.33 -3.75 16.46
C SER A 258 -6.07 -2.98 16.06
N GLY A 259 -6.20 -1.99 15.18
CA GLY A 259 -5.04 -1.20 14.78
C GLY A 259 -5.40 0.20 14.32
N GLU A 260 -4.46 1.12 14.52
CA GLU A 260 -4.54 2.50 14.07
C GLU A 260 -3.19 2.91 13.47
N ILE A 261 -3.21 3.81 12.49
CA ILE A 261 -1.99 4.40 11.94
C ILE A 261 -1.96 5.87 12.35
N VAL A 262 -0.84 6.31 12.89
CA VAL A 262 -0.61 7.66 13.40
C VAL A 262 0.51 8.29 12.59
N LEU A 263 0.20 9.34 11.82
CA LEU A 263 1.20 10.14 11.11
C LEU A 263 1.61 11.35 11.96
N ILE A 264 2.91 11.58 12.13
CA ILE A 264 3.47 12.69 12.90
C ILE A 264 4.33 13.53 11.97
N ALA A 265 3.86 14.73 11.62
CA ALA A 265 4.69 15.69 10.91
C ALA A 265 5.84 16.18 11.83
N PRO A 266 7.07 16.35 11.33
CA PRO A 266 8.06 17.17 12.01
C PRO A 266 7.50 18.58 12.13
N GLU A 267 7.63 19.22 13.30
CA GLU A 267 7.35 20.64 13.41
C GLU A 267 8.22 21.39 12.40
N ALA A 268 7.59 21.90 11.34
CA ALA A 268 8.21 22.90 10.50
C ALA A 268 8.53 24.07 11.42
N SER A 269 9.82 24.44 11.51
CA SER A 269 10.22 25.69 12.13
C SER A 269 9.32 26.79 11.60
N SER A 270 8.50 27.36 12.48
CA SER A 270 7.64 28.50 12.20
C SER A 270 8.52 29.74 11.97
N GLN A 271 9.16 29.83 10.81
CA GLN A 271 9.65 31.10 10.31
C GLN A 271 8.48 31.81 9.63
N PRO A 272 7.96 32.92 10.18
CA PRO A 272 7.02 33.74 9.46
C PRO A 272 7.69 34.24 8.18
N CYS A 273 7.03 33.99 7.05
CA CYS A 273 7.40 34.52 5.75
C CYS A 273 7.27 36.06 5.79
N ASN A 274 8.34 36.75 6.20
CA ASN A 274 8.47 38.18 5.98
C ASN A 274 8.84 38.39 4.52
N THR A 275 7.86 38.82 3.74
CA THR A 275 8.05 39.44 2.42
C THR A 275 8.85 40.74 2.58
N PRO A 276 9.63 41.08 1.55
CA PRO A 276 9.23 42.21 0.72
C PRO A 276 8.87 41.81 -0.71
#